data_AF-A0A0F9L708-F1
#
_entry.id   AF-A0A0F9L708-F1
#
_cell.length_a   1.000
_cell.length_b   1.000
_cell.length_c   1.000
_cell.angle_alpha   90.00
_cell.angle_beta   90.00
_cell.angle_gamma   90.00
#
_symmetry.space_group_name_H-M   'P 1'
#
loop_
_entity.id
_entity.type
_entity.pdbx_description
1 polymer ?
#
loop_
_entity_poly.entity_id
_entity_poly.type
_entity_poly.pdbx_seq_one_letter_code
_entity_poly.pdbx_strand_id
1 'polypeptide(L)'
;MMATAKTHHGASPGKSARTRVRGPVQVSAIEPAKTLGAIWLDTDDESTPLNALVTVTTDTTLDASHTVVLCDATSGAITITLEAAASHTGRRYFIKKIDPTPNPVTINGPETIDGQTTKVISIQYNCAVIVSDGTEWWII
;
A
#
# COMPACT_ATOMS: atom_id res chain seq x y z
N MET A 1 62.66 40.01 19.09
CA MET A 1 62.76 39.98 17.61
C MET A 1 61.92 38.80 17.14
N MET A 2 60.97 39.05 16.23
CA MET A 2 59.98 38.09 15.73
C MET A 2 60.59 36.87 15.04
N ALA A 3 59.89 35.74 15.11
CA ALA A 3 59.68 34.87 13.96
C ALA A 3 58.42 33.99 14.16
N THR A 4 57.35 34.35 13.46
CA THR A 4 56.19 33.51 13.17
C THR A 4 56.48 32.69 11.92
N ALA A 5 56.25 31.37 11.95
CA ALA A 5 55.64 30.61 10.85
C ALA A 5 55.49 29.13 11.24
N LYS A 6 54.25 28.65 11.33
CA LYS A 6 53.93 27.27 10.91
C LYS A 6 52.53 27.25 10.32
N THR A 7 52.49 27.22 9.00
CA THR A 7 51.29 26.79 8.26
C THR A 7 51.19 25.27 8.37
N HIS A 8 50.00 24.74 8.60
CA HIS A 8 49.62 23.44 8.08
C HIS A 8 48.23 23.55 7.47
N HIS A 9 48.21 23.67 6.14
CA HIS A 9 47.07 23.29 5.33
C HIS A 9 47.05 21.76 5.21
N GLY A 10 45.87 21.16 5.37
CA GLY A 10 45.66 19.74 5.08
C GLY A 10 44.40 19.16 5.71
N ALA A 11 43.22 19.74 5.46
CA ALA A 11 41.96 19.05 5.75
C ALA A 11 41.75 17.93 4.71
N SER A 12 41.70 16.67 5.14
CA SER A 12 41.31 15.55 4.28
C SER A 12 39.79 15.54 4.07
N PRO A 13 39.27 15.58 2.82
CA PRO A 13 37.85 15.62 2.56
C PRO A 13 37.22 14.21 2.56
N GLY A 14 36.09 14.06 3.26
CA GLY A 14 35.19 12.91 3.14
C GLY A 14 35.22 11.92 4.31
N LYS A 15 34.65 12.27 5.47
CA LYS A 15 34.26 11.28 6.47
C LYS A 15 33.02 10.52 5.98
N SER A 16 33.18 9.53 5.11
CA SER A 16 32.15 8.52 4.94
C SER A 16 32.17 7.61 6.18
N ALA A 17 31.32 7.91 7.16
CA ALA A 17 31.14 7.06 8.31
C ALA A 17 30.35 5.80 7.90
N ARG A 18 30.97 4.63 7.99
CA ARG A 18 30.29 3.33 7.86
C ARG A 18 29.93 2.83 9.26
N THR A 19 28.64 2.78 9.58
CA THR A 19 28.17 2.16 10.82
C THR A 19 27.95 0.67 10.55
N ARG A 20 28.82 -0.20 11.07
CA ARG A 20 28.63 -1.66 11.03
C ARG A 20 27.98 -2.12 12.32
N VAL A 21 26.80 -2.75 12.25
CA VAL A 21 26.21 -3.43 13.40
C VAL A 21 26.89 -4.79 13.56
N ARG A 22 27.47 -5.07 14.74
CA ARG A 22 28.20 -6.32 15.06
C ARG A 22 27.36 -7.30 15.91
N GLY A 23 26.04 -7.13 15.92
CA GLY A 23 25.09 -7.94 16.69
C GLY A 23 23.69 -7.89 16.06
N PRO A 24 22.68 -8.54 16.66
CA PRO A 24 21.30 -8.44 16.19
C PRO A 24 20.84 -6.99 16.27
N VAL A 25 20.24 -6.49 15.20
CA VAL A 25 19.56 -5.19 15.19
C VAL A 25 18.32 -5.33 16.08
N GLN A 26 18.17 -4.46 17.07
CA GLN A 26 16.97 -4.39 17.90
C GLN A 26 16.11 -3.25 17.39
N VAL A 27 14.84 -3.51 17.12
CA VAL A 27 13.82 -2.51 16.80
C VAL A 27 12.96 -2.35 18.04
N SER A 28 12.87 -1.14 18.59
CA SER A 28 12.08 -0.81 19.78
C SER A 28 11.00 0.20 19.38
N ALA A 29 9.76 -0.03 19.81
CA ALA A 29 8.63 0.89 19.59
C ALA A 29 8.73 2.18 20.43
N ILE A 30 9.69 2.25 21.36
CA ILE A 30 9.95 3.42 22.19
C ILE A 30 11.14 4.15 21.57
N GLU A 31 10.94 5.43 21.22
CA GLU A 31 12.01 6.31 20.74
C GLU A 31 13.13 6.40 21.79
N PRO A 32 14.39 6.04 21.47
CA PRO A 32 15.52 6.33 22.35
C PRO A 32 15.73 7.85 22.45
N ALA A 33 16.11 8.32 23.65
CA ALA A 33 16.42 9.72 23.90
C ALA A 33 17.36 10.29 22.81
N LYS A 34 16.88 11.34 22.13
CA LYS A 34 17.51 11.95 20.95
C LYS A 34 18.97 12.30 21.23
N THR A 35 19.89 11.46 20.78
CA THR A 35 21.33 11.70 20.83
C THR A 35 21.81 11.87 19.40
N LEU A 36 22.66 12.87 19.15
CA LEU A 36 23.25 13.13 17.83
C LEU A 36 24.00 11.88 17.35
N GLY A 37 23.39 11.11 16.44
CA GLY A 37 23.96 9.87 15.91
C GLY A 37 23.02 8.67 15.71
N ALA A 38 21.69 8.84 15.76
CA ALA A 38 20.75 7.77 15.42
C ALA A 38 20.51 7.70 13.90
N ILE A 39 20.71 6.52 13.31
CA ILE A 39 20.09 6.15 12.02
C ILE A 39 18.72 5.60 12.38
N TRP A 40 17.67 6.32 11.99
CA TRP A 40 16.30 5.84 12.09
C TRP A 40 16.03 4.99 10.84
N LEU A 41 15.77 3.70 11.05
CA LEU A 41 14.90 2.97 10.14
C LEU A 41 13.50 3.20 10.71
N ASP A 42 12.92 4.32 10.34
CA ASP A 42 11.49 4.50 10.53
C ASP A 42 10.84 3.47 9.60
N THR A 43 10.19 2.47 10.17
CA THR A 43 8.96 2.02 9.54
C THR A 43 7.98 3.00 10.15
N ASP A 44 7.88 4.17 9.53
CA ASP A 44 6.85 5.13 9.86
C ASP A 44 5.55 4.36 10.07
N ASP A 45 4.78 4.81 11.06
CA ASP A 45 3.53 4.25 11.61
C ASP A 45 2.39 4.16 10.58
N GLU A 46 2.73 3.85 9.34
CA GLU A 46 1.89 3.43 8.24
C GLU A 46 2.49 2.13 7.71
N SER A 47 2.60 1.11 8.58
CA SER A 47 2.58 -0.26 8.09
C SER A 47 1.19 -0.49 7.50
N THR A 48 0.90 0.09 6.34
CA THR A 48 -0.25 -0.29 5.52
C THR A 48 -0.07 -1.79 5.31
N PRO A 49 -0.91 -2.63 5.93
CA PRO A 49 -0.66 -4.06 5.90
C PRO A 49 -0.60 -4.46 4.43
N LEU A 50 0.47 -5.15 4.04
CA LEU A 50 0.77 -5.51 2.66
C LEU A 50 -0.45 -6.13 1.94
N ASN A 51 -1.38 -6.70 2.71
CA ASN A 51 -2.72 -7.08 2.27
C ASN A 51 -3.78 -6.64 3.30
N ALA A 52 -4.25 -5.40 3.24
CA ALA A 52 -5.40 -4.98 4.04
C ALA A 52 -6.65 -5.80 3.65
N LEU A 53 -7.19 -6.53 4.63
CA LEU A 53 -8.45 -7.28 4.53
C LEU A 53 -9.55 -6.45 5.16
N VAL A 54 -10.63 -6.22 4.42
CA VAL A 54 -11.83 -5.56 4.93
C VAL A 54 -13.08 -6.32 4.51
N THR A 55 -14.10 -6.30 5.38
CA THR A 55 -15.46 -6.73 5.04
C THR A 55 -16.33 -5.49 4.86
N VAL A 56 -17.05 -5.43 3.73
CA VAL A 56 -17.95 -4.33 3.39
C VAL A 56 -19.39 -4.85 3.25
N THR A 57 -20.35 -4.08 3.76
CA THR A 57 -21.79 -4.43 3.76
C THR A 57 -22.64 -3.41 2.99
N THR A 58 -22.01 -2.40 2.42
CA THR A 58 -22.62 -1.31 1.66
C THR A 58 -21.75 -0.95 0.47
N ASP A 59 -22.25 -0.08 -0.40
CA ASP A 59 -21.46 0.52 -1.48
C ASP A 59 -20.14 1.08 -0.95
N THR A 60 -19.04 0.79 -1.65
CA THR A 60 -17.68 1.16 -1.23
C THR A 60 -16.82 1.50 -2.44
N THR A 61 -16.05 2.59 -2.35
CA THR A 61 -15.02 2.92 -3.34
C THR A 61 -13.67 2.36 -2.88
N LEU A 62 -12.96 1.67 -3.77
CA LEU A 62 -11.65 1.09 -3.46
C LEU A 62 -10.52 2.06 -3.83
N ASP A 63 -9.67 2.33 -2.85
CA ASP A 63 -8.49 3.16 -2.96
C ASP A 63 -7.20 2.38 -2.67
N ALA A 64 -6.09 3.11 -2.56
CA ALA A 64 -4.77 2.56 -2.26
C ALA A 64 -4.62 1.92 -0.86
N SER A 65 -5.64 1.93 0.00
CA SER A 65 -5.65 1.19 1.27
C SER A 65 -6.28 -0.21 1.15
N HIS A 66 -7.01 -0.52 0.08
CA HIS A 66 -7.75 -1.78 -0.06
C HIS A 66 -6.97 -2.86 -0.82
N THR A 67 -6.96 -4.11 -0.35
CA THR A 67 -6.36 -5.22 -1.13
C THR A 67 -7.31 -6.40 -1.24
N VAL A 68 -7.81 -6.89 -0.10
CA VAL A 68 -8.78 -8.00 -0.05
C VAL A 68 -10.10 -7.47 0.50
N VAL A 69 -11.16 -7.60 -0.29
CA VAL A 69 -12.48 -7.06 0.00
C VAL A 69 -13.47 -8.22 0.05
N LEU A 70 -13.97 -8.51 1.25
CA LEU A 70 -15.05 -9.46 1.46
C LEU A 70 -16.37 -8.70 1.43
N CYS A 71 -17.21 -9.03 0.45
CA CYS A 71 -18.48 -8.37 0.20
C CYS A 71 -19.62 -9.18 0.80
N ASP A 72 -20.32 -8.61 1.78
CA ASP A 72 -21.54 -9.15 2.36
C ASP A 72 -22.74 -8.34 1.89
N ALA A 73 -23.43 -8.85 0.88
CA ALA A 73 -24.62 -8.24 0.30
C ALA A 73 -25.92 -8.69 1.01
N THR A 74 -25.86 -9.16 2.27
CA THR A 74 -27.05 -9.67 2.98
C THR A 74 -28.17 -8.63 3.07
N SER A 75 -27.82 -7.36 3.31
CA SER A 75 -28.79 -6.27 3.49
C SER A 75 -29.30 -5.67 2.17
N GLY A 76 -28.71 -6.04 1.04
CA GLY A 76 -29.05 -5.49 -0.28
C GLY A 76 -27.90 -5.67 -1.27
N ALA A 77 -28.18 -5.48 -2.55
CA ALA A 77 -27.13 -5.44 -3.58
C ALA A 77 -26.14 -4.32 -3.26
N ILE A 78 -24.85 -4.56 -3.47
CA ILE A 78 -23.80 -3.56 -3.21
C ILE A 78 -22.96 -3.31 -4.46
N THR A 79 -22.45 -2.09 -4.57
CA THR A 79 -21.56 -1.64 -5.63
C THR A 79 -20.17 -1.36 -5.09
N ILE A 80 -19.18 -2.04 -5.65
CA ILE A 80 -17.76 -1.79 -5.42
C ILE A 80 -17.26 -0.91 -6.56
N THR A 81 -16.91 0.34 -6.27
CA THR A 81 -16.45 1.30 -7.28
C THR A 81 -14.93 1.32 -7.32
N LEU A 82 -14.35 1.18 -8.52
CA LEU A 82 -12.93 1.40 -8.74
C LEU A 82 -12.67 2.89 -8.98
N GLU A 83 -11.52 3.40 -8.55
CA GLU A 83 -11.06 4.72 -8.96
C GLU A 83 -10.41 4.68 -10.36
N ALA A 84 -9.93 5.82 -10.86
CA ALA A 84 -9.29 5.90 -12.17
C ALA A 84 -8.10 4.95 -12.28
N ALA A 85 -8.08 4.13 -13.34
CA ALA A 85 -7.02 3.16 -13.61
C ALA A 85 -5.62 3.81 -13.63
N ALA A 86 -5.52 5.02 -14.19
CA ALA A 86 -4.27 5.76 -14.32
C ALA A 86 -3.58 6.06 -12.97
N SER A 87 -4.36 6.31 -11.92
CA SER A 87 -3.84 6.55 -10.56
C SER A 87 -3.48 5.25 -9.82
N HIS A 88 -3.80 4.09 -10.40
CA HIS A 88 -3.73 2.78 -9.75
C HIS A 88 -2.95 1.75 -10.58
N THR A 89 -2.00 2.17 -11.42
CA THR A 89 -1.22 1.26 -12.29
C THR A 89 -0.58 0.13 -11.48
N GLY A 90 -0.84 -1.13 -11.86
CA GLY A 90 -0.33 -2.33 -11.20
C GLY A 90 -1.06 -2.72 -9.90
N ARG A 91 -2.05 -1.92 -9.47
CA ARG A 91 -2.85 -2.21 -8.27
C ARG A 91 -3.71 -3.44 -8.52
N ARG A 92 -3.80 -4.31 -7.51
CA ARG A 92 -4.62 -5.52 -7.53
C ARG A 92 -5.64 -5.50 -6.39
N TYR A 93 -6.89 -5.79 -6.72
CA TYR A 93 -7.97 -5.99 -5.76
C TYR A 93 -8.49 -7.41 -5.84
N PHE A 94 -8.64 -8.07 -4.69
CA PHE A 94 -9.29 -9.37 -4.55
C PHE A 94 -10.67 -9.14 -3.97
N ILE A 95 -11.71 -9.25 -4.80
CA ILE A 95 -13.09 -8.94 -4.40
C ILE A 95 -13.88 -10.24 -4.38
N LYS A 96 -14.46 -10.60 -3.23
CA LYS A 96 -15.17 -11.87 -3.04
C LYS A 96 -16.53 -11.65 -2.41
N LYS A 97 -17.58 -12.19 -3.02
CA LYS A 97 -18.90 -12.28 -2.38
C LYS A 97 -18.88 -13.38 -1.33
N ILE A 98 -19.29 -13.09 -0.09
CA ILE A 98 -19.22 -14.06 1.02
C ILE A 98 -20.60 -14.49 1.54
N ASP A 99 -21.65 -13.74 1.26
CA ASP A 99 -23.00 -14.05 1.72
C ASP A 99 -23.74 -15.00 0.75
N PRO A 100 -24.74 -15.77 1.23
CA PRO A 100 -25.49 -16.72 0.42
C PRO A 100 -26.70 -16.11 -0.31
N THR A 101 -26.97 -14.81 -0.14
CA THR A 101 -28.18 -14.18 -0.66
C THR A 101 -28.11 -13.99 -2.18
N PRO A 102 -29.25 -13.82 -2.89
CA PRO A 102 -29.25 -13.53 -4.32
C PRO A 102 -28.81 -12.10 -4.65
N ASN A 103 -28.56 -11.24 -3.66
CA ASN A 103 -28.15 -9.87 -3.87
C ASN A 103 -26.76 -9.83 -4.52
N PRO A 104 -26.60 -9.23 -5.72
CA PRO A 104 -25.32 -9.22 -6.40
C PRO A 104 -24.32 -8.23 -5.76
N VAL A 105 -23.05 -8.54 -5.93
CA VAL A 105 -21.95 -7.58 -5.79
C VAL A 105 -21.59 -7.11 -7.20
N THR A 106 -21.74 -5.81 -7.45
CA THR A 106 -21.41 -5.20 -8.75
C THR A 106 -20.13 -4.42 -8.63
N ILE A 107 -19.12 -4.77 -9.42
CA ILE A 107 -17.88 -4.00 -9.52
C ILE A 107 -18.02 -3.05 -10.70
N ASN A 108 -17.83 -1.76 -10.45
CA ASN A 108 -18.01 -0.69 -11.44
C ASN A 108 -16.71 0.09 -11.62
N GLY A 109 -16.27 0.23 -12.87
CA GLY A 109 -15.09 1.01 -13.22
C GLY A 109 -15.47 2.32 -13.92
N PRO A 110 -14.69 3.40 -13.75
CA PRO A 110 -14.80 4.59 -14.60
C PRO A 110 -14.28 4.29 -16.02
N GLU A 111 -13.29 3.41 -16.12
CA GLU A 111 -12.85 2.76 -17.36
C GLU A 111 -13.40 1.33 -17.47
N THR A 112 -13.08 0.65 -18.58
CA THR A 112 -13.50 -0.74 -18.80
C THR A 112 -12.77 -1.70 -17.85
N ILE A 113 -13.45 -2.80 -17.54
CA ILE A 113 -13.03 -3.99 -16.82
C ILE A 113 -13.18 -5.15 -17.81
N ASP A 114 -12.07 -5.60 -18.39
CA ASP A 114 -12.06 -6.66 -19.42
C ASP A 114 -13.04 -6.38 -20.58
N GLY A 115 -12.99 -5.14 -21.09
CA GLY A 115 -13.84 -4.65 -22.17
C GLY A 115 -15.30 -4.32 -21.78
N GLN A 116 -15.69 -4.46 -20.52
CA GLN A 116 -17.04 -4.12 -20.01
C GLN A 116 -16.97 -2.99 -18.98
N THR A 117 -18.03 -2.19 -18.80
CA THR A 117 -18.03 -1.15 -17.74
C THR A 117 -18.22 -1.70 -16.34
N THR A 118 -18.71 -2.94 -16.22
CA THR A 118 -19.03 -3.57 -14.93
C THR A 118 -18.72 -5.07 -14.92
N LYS A 119 -18.44 -5.59 -13.73
CA LYS A 119 -18.33 -7.02 -13.43
C LYS A 119 -19.26 -7.39 -12.27
N VAL A 120 -20.19 -8.31 -12.50
CA VAL A 120 -21.12 -8.79 -11.46
C VAL A 120 -20.66 -10.14 -10.87
N ILE A 121 -20.73 -10.26 -9.54
CA ILE A 121 -20.55 -11.50 -8.79
C ILE A 121 -21.86 -11.83 -8.07
N SER A 122 -22.59 -12.85 -8.53
CA SER A 122 -23.89 -13.26 -7.96
C SER A 122 -23.80 -14.53 -7.09
N ILE A 123 -22.76 -15.34 -7.28
CA ILE A 123 -22.61 -16.63 -6.61
C ILE A 123 -21.77 -16.44 -5.35
N GLN A 124 -22.25 -17.01 -4.23
CA GLN A 124 -21.50 -17.03 -2.98
C GLN A 124 -20.12 -17.66 -3.19
N TYR A 125 -19.10 -17.04 -2.62
CA TYR A 125 -17.70 -17.45 -2.67
C TYR A 125 -17.02 -17.38 -4.04
N ASN A 126 -17.71 -16.90 -5.09
CA ASN A 126 -17.01 -16.44 -6.28
C ASN A 126 -16.26 -15.14 -5.99
N CYS A 127 -15.15 -14.96 -6.70
CA CYS A 127 -14.34 -13.77 -6.63
C CYS A 127 -13.98 -13.25 -8.02
N ALA A 128 -13.53 -12.00 -8.06
CA ALA A 128 -12.80 -11.42 -9.17
C ALA A 128 -11.48 -10.87 -8.64
N VAL A 129 -10.38 -11.17 -9.33
CA VAL A 129 -9.11 -10.47 -9.15
C VAL A 129 -9.03 -9.45 -10.26
N ILE A 130 -8.93 -8.18 -9.89
CA ILE A 130 -8.89 -7.08 -10.85
C ILE A 130 -7.56 -6.36 -10.73
N VAL A 131 -6.90 -6.10 -11.85
CA VAL A 131 -5.63 -5.37 -11.95
C VAL A 131 -5.74 -4.19 -12.91
N SER A 132 -5.21 -3.03 -12.53
CA SER A 132 -5.07 -1.90 -13.46
C SER A 132 -3.77 -2.00 -14.24
N ASP A 133 -3.81 -1.73 -15.54
CA ASP A 133 -2.62 -1.53 -16.38
C ASP A 133 -2.23 -0.05 -16.57
N GLY A 134 -2.95 0.85 -15.90
CA GLY A 134 -2.81 2.31 -16.03
C GLY A 134 -3.75 2.96 -17.05
N THR A 135 -4.53 2.18 -17.81
CA THR A 135 -5.52 2.67 -18.78
C THR A 135 -6.87 2.00 -18.60
N GLU A 136 -6.89 0.69 -18.42
CA GLU A 136 -8.08 -0.13 -18.20
C GLU A 136 -7.86 -1.08 -17.01
N TRP A 137 -8.93 -1.76 -16.62
CA TRP A 137 -8.91 -2.79 -15.60
C TRP A 137 -9.06 -4.17 -16.24
N TRP A 138 -8.31 -5.16 -15.73
CA TRP A 138 -8.28 -6.52 -16.25
C TRP A 138 -8.69 -7.52 -15.17
N ILE A 139 -9.45 -8.54 -15.56
CA ILE A 139 -9.76 -9.69 -14.70
C ILE A 139 -8.68 -10.76 -14.94
N ILE A 140 -8.08 -11.30 -13.86
CA ILE A 140 -6.98 -12.29 -13.90
C ILE A 140 -7.39 -13.60 -13.24
#